data_AF-A0A953TLW7-F1
#
_entry.id   AF-A0A953TLW7-F1
#
_cell.length_a   1.000
_cell.length_b   1.000
_cell.length_c   1.000
_cell.angle_alpha   90.00
_cell.angle_beta   90.00
_cell.angle_gamma   90.00
#
_symmetry.space_group_name_H-M   'P 1'
#
loop_
_entity.id
_entity.type
_entity.pdbx_description
1 polymer ?
#
loop_
_entity_poly.entity_id
_entity_poly.type
_entity_poly.pdbx_seq_one_letter_code
_entity_poly.pdbx_strand_id
1 'polypeptide(L)'
;MAVDGANLRTLFETIFRQQRTMERETLMMARFCRYIEKVFDFGQQIHTLRDTRKRPRIPTAALWGSVFFLFVLRRRSLNAMEQELDQRNRMERLIGKIKPSADRMGDVLGLMEPDQLRKMLSRINHQLGRNKALRNDWPLRVGTMDGHEFFFQPTSMLPPVF
;
A
#
# COMPACT_ATOMS: atom_id res chain seq x y z
N MET A 1 17.59 11.14 -6.84
CA MET A 1 18.31 11.67 -5.67
C MET A 1 18.01 10.78 -4.48
N ALA A 2 19.02 10.09 -3.96
CA ALA A 2 18.90 9.21 -2.80
C ALA A 2 18.53 10.03 -1.56
N VAL A 3 17.47 9.65 -0.87
CA VAL A 3 17.04 10.36 0.35
C VAL A 3 17.79 9.77 1.53
N ASP A 4 18.70 10.57 2.05
CA ASP A 4 19.57 10.25 3.18
C ASP A 4 18.77 10.08 4.48
N GLY A 5 19.09 9.02 5.25
CA GLY A 5 18.29 8.53 6.39
C GLY A 5 18.17 9.49 7.57
N ALA A 6 19.01 10.54 7.60
CA ALA A 6 18.98 11.61 8.59
C ALA A 6 17.70 12.48 8.51
N ASN A 7 17.08 12.58 7.33
CA ASN A 7 15.96 13.50 7.06
C ASN A 7 14.56 12.96 7.51
N LEU A 8 14.52 11.73 7.99
CA LEU A 8 13.30 11.12 8.55
C LEU A 8 13.12 11.49 10.03
N ARG A 9 14.21 11.59 10.80
CA ARG A 9 14.15 11.78 12.26
C ARG A 9 13.67 13.17 12.63
N THR A 10 14.26 14.20 12.05
CA THR A 10 13.94 15.62 12.30
C THR A 10 12.53 15.98 11.85
N LEU A 11 11.98 15.25 10.86
CA LEU A 11 10.68 15.56 10.29
C LEU A 11 9.49 14.95 11.05
N PHE A 12 9.69 13.80 11.68
CA PHE A 12 8.64 13.23 12.53
C PHE A 12 8.41 14.10 13.79
N GLU A 13 9.45 14.80 14.27
CA GLU A 13 9.33 15.72 15.40
C GLU A 13 8.57 17.02 15.06
N THR A 14 8.65 17.52 13.82
CA THR A 14 7.95 18.75 13.43
C THR A 14 6.45 18.54 13.17
N ILE A 15 6.04 17.32 12.78
CA ILE A 15 4.64 17.03 12.41
C ILE A 15 3.75 16.75 13.63
N PHE A 16 4.29 16.23 14.74
CA PHE A 16 3.47 15.74 15.84
C PHE A 16 3.75 16.47 17.15
N ARG A 17 3.18 17.68 17.27
CA ARG A 17 3.03 18.37 18.54
C ARG A 17 1.60 18.18 19.07
N GLN A 18 1.28 16.97 19.54
CA GLN A 18 0.39 16.69 20.70
C GLN A 18 0.08 15.18 20.89
N GLN A 19 0.21 14.75 22.15
CA GLN A 19 -0.30 13.54 22.83
C GLN A 19 0.44 12.18 22.65
N ARG A 20 0.98 11.68 23.77
CA ARG A 20 1.89 10.53 23.94
C ARG A 20 1.47 9.20 23.28
N THR A 21 0.17 8.95 23.11
CA THR A 21 -0.32 7.71 22.48
C THR A 21 -0.08 7.73 20.97
N MET A 22 -0.29 8.89 20.34
CA MET A 22 0.01 9.11 18.91
C MET A 22 1.51 9.09 18.63
N GLU A 23 2.33 9.51 19.58
CA GLU A 23 3.79 9.51 19.45
C GLU A 23 4.36 8.08 19.35
N ARG A 24 3.82 7.14 20.14
CA ARG A 24 4.20 5.72 20.09
C ARG A 24 3.77 5.05 18.80
N GLU A 25 2.55 5.30 18.34
CA GLU A 25 2.04 4.77 17.06
C GLU A 25 2.80 5.32 15.86
N THR A 26 3.12 6.61 15.88
CA THR A 26 3.93 7.27 14.84
C THR A 26 5.35 6.70 14.81
N LEU A 27 5.96 6.50 15.98
CA LEU A 27 7.28 5.86 16.08
C LEU A 27 7.25 4.43 15.54
N MET A 28 6.19 3.66 15.85
CA MET A 28 6.02 2.31 15.32
C MET A 28 5.84 2.30 13.80
N MET A 29 5.04 3.22 13.25
CA MET A 29 4.89 3.37 11.79
C MET A 29 6.22 3.76 11.13
N ALA A 30 6.97 4.69 11.72
CA ALA A 30 8.28 5.09 11.21
C ALA A 30 9.28 3.93 11.23
N ARG A 31 9.29 3.14 12.30
CA ARG A 31 10.12 1.92 12.41
C ARG A 31 9.70 0.87 11.39
N PHE A 32 8.40 0.68 11.18
CA PHE A 32 7.86 -0.21 10.16
C PHE A 32 8.32 0.22 8.76
N CYS A 33 8.13 1.48 8.39
CA CYS A 33 8.54 2.01 7.08
C CYS A 33 10.05 1.87 6.86
N ARG A 34 10.87 2.18 7.88
CA ARG A 34 12.33 2.00 7.80
C ARG A 34 12.72 0.53 7.67
N TYR A 35 12.03 -0.36 8.36
CA TYR A 35 12.28 -1.79 8.29
C TYR A 35 11.97 -2.33 6.90
N ILE A 36 10.79 -2.03 6.34
CA ILE A 36 10.41 -2.55 5.02
C ILE A 36 11.33 -2.01 3.91
N GLU A 37 11.76 -0.76 4.04
CA GLU A 37 12.74 -0.18 3.12
C GLU A 37 14.08 -0.90 3.23
N LYS A 38 14.61 -1.05 4.45
CA LYS A 38 15.90 -1.71 4.69
C LYS A 38 15.92 -3.17 4.23
N VAL A 39 14.85 -3.91 4.49
CA VAL A 39 14.83 -5.37 4.33
C VAL A 39 14.35 -5.80 2.95
N PHE A 40 13.44 -5.04 2.35
CA PHE A 40 12.83 -5.41 1.07
C PHE A 40 13.10 -4.42 -0.05
N ASP A 41 13.81 -3.31 0.19
CA ASP A 41 13.99 -2.26 -0.81
C ASP A 41 12.62 -1.79 -1.34
N PHE A 42 11.68 -1.65 -0.42
CA PHE A 42 10.25 -1.57 -0.70
C PHE A 42 9.91 -0.40 -1.63
N GLY A 43 10.50 0.76 -1.38
CA GLY A 43 10.37 1.95 -2.21
C GLY A 43 10.76 1.69 -3.66
N GLN A 44 11.90 1.02 -3.90
CA GLN A 44 12.31 0.68 -5.26
C GLN A 44 11.35 -0.34 -5.89
N GLN A 45 10.93 -1.37 -5.14
CA GLN A 45 10.00 -2.38 -5.67
C GLN A 45 8.67 -1.76 -6.13
N ILE A 46 8.06 -0.88 -5.34
CA ILE A 46 6.78 -0.25 -5.73
C ILE A 46 6.91 0.66 -6.95
N HIS A 47 8.07 1.30 -7.16
CA HIS A 47 8.30 2.14 -8.35
C HIS A 47 8.50 1.32 -9.63
N THR A 48 8.78 0.02 -9.53
CA THR A 48 8.81 -0.87 -10.70
C THR A 48 7.42 -1.29 -11.18
N LEU A 49 6.39 -1.09 -10.34
CA LEU A 49 5.03 -1.46 -10.68
C LEU A 49 4.47 -0.55 -11.78
N ARG A 50 3.79 -1.16 -12.73
CA ARG A 50 3.19 -0.50 -13.89
C ARG A 50 1.71 -0.82 -13.99
N ASP A 51 0.99 0.04 -14.68
CA ASP A 51 -0.38 -0.20 -15.13
C ASP A 51 -0.50 0.23 -16.59
N THR A 52 -1.61 -0.11 -17.23
CA THR A 52 -1.81 0.13 -18.67
C THR A 52 -2.19 1.57 -19.03
N ARG A 53 -2.29 2.49 -18.05
CA ARG A 53 -2.72 3.86 -18.32
C ARG A 53 -1.67 4.63 -19.11
N LYS A 54 -2.13 5.38 -20.11
CA LYS A 54 -1.31 6.34 -20.85
C LYS A 54 -1.24 7.66 -20.06
N ARG A 55 -0.02 8.10 -19.69
CA ARG A 55 0.27 9.37 -18.98
C ARG A 55 -0.48 9.53 -17.65
N PRO A 56 -0.20 8.69 -16.64
CA PRO A 56 -0.87 8.77 -15.35
C PRO A 56 -0.55 10.09 -14.60
N ARG A 57 -1.59 10.81 -14.15
CA ARG A 57 -1.44 11.98 -13.25
C ARG A 57 -1.01 11.57 -11.83
N ILE A 58 -1.48 10.40 -11.39
CA ILE A 58 -1.12 9.79 -10.10
C ILE A 58 -0.30 8.54 -10.41
N PRO A 59 0.96 8.45 -9.94
CA PRO A 59 1.82 7.30 -10.17
C PRO A 59 1.19 5.98 -9.70
N THR A 60 1.44 4.88 -10.39
CA THR A 60 1.00 3.53 -10.00
C THR A 60 1.44 3.21 -8.57
N ALA A 61 2.68 3.55 -8.22
CA ALA A 61 3.23 3.37 -6.88
C ALA A 61 2.42 4.09 -5.78
N ALA A 62 1.89 5.28 -6.06
CA ALA A 62 1.06 6.02 -5.13
C ALA A 62 -0.28 5.31 -4.88
N LEU A 63 -0.94 4.86 -5.94
CA LEU A 63 -2.20 4.13 -5.87
C LEU A 63 -2.06 2.78 -5.17
N TRP A 64 -1.06 1.99 -5.57
CA TRP A 64 -0.77 0.71 -4.94
C TRP A 64 -0.34 0.90 -3.48
N GLY A 65 0.48 1.92 -3.20
CA GLY A 65 0.90 2.30 -1.85
C GLY A 65 -0.27 2.69 -0.95
N SER A 66 -1.26 3.43 -1.45
CA SER A 66 -2.48 3.75 -0.69
C SER A 66 -3.21 2.48 -0.25
N VAL A 67 -3.35 1.49 -1.13
CA VAL A 67 -4.03 0.23 -0.83
C VAL A 67 -3.18 -0.65 0.09
N PHE A 68 -1.86 -0.66 -0.07
CA PHE A 68 -0.96 -1.33 0.87
C PHE A 68 -1.12 -0.76 2.29
N PHE A 69 -1.10 0.57 2.42
CA PHE A 69 -1.24 1.20 3.72
C PHE A 69 -2.66 1.12 4.29
N LEU A 70 -3.71 0.95 3.47
CA LEU A 70 -5.03 0.55 3.94
C LEU A 70 -4.94 -0.72 4.80
N PHE A 71 -4.19 -1.74 4.35
CA PHE A 71 -4.00 -2.97 5.11
C PHE A 71 -3.13 -2.76 6.36
N VAL A 72 -2.03 -2.00 6.25
CA VAL A 72 -1.14 -1.70 7.39
C VAL A 72 -1.91 -0.95 8.49
N LEU A 73 -2.76 0.00 8.11
CA LEU A 73 -3.59 0.80 9.01
C LEU A 73 -4.89 0.09 9.41
N ARG A 74 -5.14 -1.12 8.89
CA ARG A 74 -6.36 -1.91 9.14
C ARG A 74 -7.65 -1.15 8.81
N ARG A 75 -7.61 -0.33 7.75
CA ARG A 75 -8.81 0.34 7.22
C ARG A 75 -9.64 -0.68 6.44
N ARG A 76 -10.96 -0.64 6.63
CA ARG A 76 -11.88 -1.68 6.15
C ARG A 76 -12.42 -1.44 4.75
N SER A 77 -12.15 -0.28 4.15
CA SER A 77 -12.62 0.07 2.81
C SER A 77 -11.71 1.09 2.14
N LEU A 78 -11.79 1.18 0.82
CA LEU A 78 -11.10 2.22 0.04
C LEU A 78 -11.57 3.63 0.44
N ASN A 79 -12.87 3.80 0.71
CA ASN A 79 -13.42 5.07 1.21
C ASN A 79 -12.82 5.47 2.57
N ALA A 80 -12.65 4.50 3.48
CA ALA A 80 -12.00 4.77 4.76
C ALA A 80 -10.52 5.14 4.58
N MET A 81 -9.86 4.63 3.54
CA MET A 81 -8.50 5.02 3.21
C MET A 81 -8.44 6.42 2.57
N GLU A 82 -9.38 6.78 1.71
CA GLU A 82 -9.47 8.14 1.15
C GLU A 82 -9.60 9.20 2.24
N GLN A 83 -10.50 8.99 3.22
CA GLN A 83 -10.63 9.86 4.40
C GLN A 83 -9.33 10.01 5.19
N GLU A 84 -8.50 8.96 5.20
CA GLU A 84 -7.20 8.97 5.86
C GLU A 84 -6.14 9.75 5.08
N LEU A 85 -6.24 9.78 3.75
CA LEU A 85 -5.36 10.52 2.84
C LEU A 85 -5.70 12.01 2.76
N ASP A 86 -6.97 12.36 2.96
CA ASP A 86 -7.45 13.75 2.94
C ASP A 86 -6.95 14.58 4.14
N GLN A 87 -6.49 13.91 5.19
CA GLN A 87 -5.86 14.59 6.32
C GLN A 87 -4.59 15.30 5.88
N ARG A 88 -4.53 16.61 6.14
CA ARG A 88 -3.43 17.48 5.69
C ARG A 88 -2.06 16.94 6.11
N ASN A 89 -1.10 16.95 5.17
CA ASN A 89 0.28 16.46 5.33
C ASN A 89 0.42 14.96 5.65
N ARG A 90 -0.69 14.22 5.76
CA ARG A 90 -0.63 12.82 6.14
C ARG A 90 -0.14 11.98 4.96
N MET A 91 0.83 11.11 5.24
CA MET A 91 1.38 10.15 4.29
C MET A 91 1.91 10.75 2.98
N GLU A 92 2.17 12.07 2.92
CA GLU A 92 2.72 12.72 1.71
C GLU A 92 4.06 12.14 1.29
N ARG A 93 4.89 11.77 2.27
CA ARG A 93 6.18 11.12 2.03
C ARG A 93 6.07 9.67 1.56
N LEU A 94 4.94 9.00 1.82
CA LEU A 94 4.73 7.60 1.50
C LEU A 94 4.01 7.42 0.16
N ILE A 95 3.00 8.24 -0.09
CA ILE A 95 2.07 8.12 -1.23
C ILE A 95 2.26 9.28 -2.22
N GLY A 96 2.90 10.37 -1.81
CA GLY A 96 3.02 11.59 -2.60
C GLY A 96 1.96 12.63 -2.24
N LYS A 97 2.07 13.80 -2.89
CA LYS A 97 1.21 14.97 -2.65
C LYS A 97 -0.17 14.83 -3.29
N ILE A 98 -0.25 14.18 -4.45
CA ILE A 98 -1.52 13.97 -5.15
C ILE A 98 -2.12 12.66 -4.65
N LYS A 99 -3.17 12.75 -3.85
CA LYS A 99 -3.85 11.59 -3.25
C LYS A 99 -4.88 11.02 -4.22
N PRO A 100 -4.95 9.69 -4.37
CA PRO A 100 -6.01 9.06 -5.15
C PRO A 100 -7.33 8.99 -4.35
N SER A 101 -8.46 9.15 -5.03
CA SER A 101 -9.77 8.80 -4.49
C SER A 101 -9.97 7.29 -4.42
N ALA A 102 -10.98 6.83 -3.67
CA ALA A 102 -11.35 5.43 -3.56
C ALA A 102 -11.65 4.79 -4.91
N ASP A 103 -12.46 5.44 -5.73
CA ASP A 103 -12.78 4.98 -7.09
C ASP A 103 -11.49 4.83 -7.91
N ARG A 104 -10.59 5.81 -7.80
CA ARG A 104 -9.34 5.78 -8.55
C ARG A 104 -8.41 4.65 -8.11
N MET A 105 -8.40 4.35 -6.81
CA MET A 105 -7.69 3.18 -6.29
C MET A 105 -8.25 1.88 -6.90
N GLY A 106 -9.58 1.70 -6.89
CA GLY A 106 -10.24 0.52 -7.47
C GLY A 106 -9.98 0.35 -8.96
N ASP A 107 -10.24 1.39 -9.74
CA ASP A 107 -10.08 1.39 -11.20
C ASP A 107 -8.67 0.97 -11.62
N VAL A 108 -7.65 1.55 -10.98
CA VAL A 108 -6.27 1.38 -11.42
C VAL A 108 -5.71 0.03 -11.02
N LEU A 109 -6.11 -0.51 -9.86
CA LEU A 109 -5.73 -1.86 -9.48
C LEU A 109 -6.20 -2.90 -10.50
N GLY A 110 -7.38 -2.69 -11.11
CA GLY A 110 -7.88 -3.52 -12.21
C GLY A 110 -7.08 -3.41 -13.52
N LEU A 111 -6.25 -2.38 -13.67
CA LEU A 111 -5.41 -2.14 -14.85
C LEU A 111 -3.96 -2.62 -14.67
N MET A 112 -3.61 -3.15 -13.50
CA MET A 112 -2.27 -3.65 -13.22
C MET A 112 -2.07 -5.05 -13.82
N GLU A 113 -0.90 -5.28 -14.43
CA GLU A 113 -0.51 -6.62 -14.86
C GLU A 113 -0.28 -7.51 -13.61
N PRO A 114 -0.92 -8.69 -13.48
CA PRO A 114 -0.77 -9.51 -12.28
C PRO A 114 0.63 -10.12 -12.11
N ASP A 115 1.36 -10.37 -13.19
CA ASP A 115 2.63 -11.12 -13.14
C ASP A 115 3.76 -10.37 -12.45
N GLN A 116 3.82 -9.04 -12.59
CA GLN A 116 4.74 -8.21 -11.81
C GLN A 116 4.46 -8.30 -10.30
N LEU A 117 3.18 -8.36 -9.90
CA LEU A 117 2.79 -8.49 -8.49
C LEU A 117 3.17 -9.88 -7.96
N ARG A 118 2.92 -10.93 -8.74
CA ARG A 118 3.37 -12.31 -8.39
C ARG A 118 4.87 -12.39 -8.21
N LYS A 119 5.64 -11.80 -9.13
CA LYS A 119 7.13 -11.73 -9.04
C LYS A 119 7.58 -10.96 -7.80
N MET A 120 6.96 -9.82 -7.50
CA MET A 120 7.25 -9.02 -6.31
C MET A 120 6.96 -9.81 -5.03
N LEU A 121 5.78 -10.41 -4.91
CA LEU A 121 5.37 -11.21 -3.77
C LEU A 121 6.25 -12.45 -3.57
N SER A 122 6.63 -13.14 -4.65
CA SER A 122 7.56 -14.26 -4.59
C SER A 122 8.90 -13.85 -3.98
N ARG A 123 9.49 -12.73 -4.41
CA ARG A 123 10.74 -12.19 -3.83
C ARG A 123 10.59 -11.85 -2.35
N ILE A 124 9.51 -11.16 -1.97
CA ILE A 124 9.23 -10.82 -0.57
C ILE A 124 9.13 -12.10 0.27
N ASN A 125 8.39 -13.11 -0.21
CA ASN A 125 8.24 -14.39 0.48
C ASN A 125 9.58 -15.13 0.65
N HIS A 126 10.42 -15.14 -0.40
CA HIS A 126 11.77 -15.70 -0.31
C HIS A 126 12.63 -14.96 0.72
N GLN A 127 12.58 -13.62 0.75
CA GLN A 127 13.33 -12.82 1.72
C GLN A 127 12.84 -13.07 3.16
N LEU A 128 11.52 -13.18 3.37
CA LEU A 128 10.94 -13.56 4.66
C LEU A 128 11.41 -14.94 5.12
N GLY A 129 11.47 -15.91 4.20
CA GLY A 129 12.01 -17.24 4.44
C GLY A 129 13.48 -17.21 4.87
N ARG A 130 14.33 -16.47 4.15
CA ARG A 130 15.76 -16.31 4.49
C ARG A 130 15.97 -15.65 5.84
N ASN A 131 15.14 -14.66 6.18
CA ASN A 131 15.20 -13.95 7.44
C ASN A 131 14.64 -14.75 8.62
N LYS A 132 14.12 -15.97 8.38
CA LYS A 132 13.44 -16.79 9.39
C LYS A 132 12.31 -16.02 10.12
N ALA A 133 11.73 -15.04 9.42
CA ALA A 133 10.66 -14.20 9.98
C ALA A 133 9.35 -14.99 10.11
N LEU A 134 9.20 -16.04 9.32
CA LEU A 134 8.11 -17.00 9.39
C LEU A 134 8.61 -18.24 10.13
N ARG A 135 7.83 -18.72 11.12
CA ARG A 135 8.12 -19.97 11.81
C ARG A 135 8.18 -21.09 10.78
N ASN A 136 9.30 -21.79 10.73
CA ASN A 136 9.57 -22.82 9.72
C ASN A 136 9.29 -24.23 10.27
N ASP A 137 8.44 -24.30 11.29
CA ASP A 137 8.18 -25.49 12.10
C ASP A 137 7.35 -26.53 11.31
N TRP A 138 6.85 -26.17 10.12
CA TRP A 138 5.97 -27.00 9.30
C TRP A 138 6.48 -27.11 7.85
N PRO A 139 6.43 -28.31 7.24
CA PRO A 139 6.91 -28.55 5.88
C PRO A 139 6.04 -27.87 4.80
N LEU A 140 4.81 -27.48 5.13
CA LEU A 140 3.88 -26.78 4.23
C LEU A 140 3.37 -25.50 4.89
N ARG A 141 3.26 -24.41 4.12
CA ARG A 141 2.64 -23.15 4.55
C ARG A 141 1.32 -22.98 3.83
N VAL A 142 0.23 -22.92 4.58
CA VAL A 142 -1.11 -22.64 4.06
C VAL A 142 -1.45 -21.19 4.37
N GLY A 143 -1.78 -20.42 3.33
CA GLY A 143 -2.33 -19.07 3.46
C GLY A 143 -3.75 -19.07 2.93
N THR A 144 -4.71 -18.63 3.74
CA THR A 144 -6.09 -18.43 3.28
C THR A 144 -6.19 -17.02 2.71
N MET A 145 -6.49 -16.90 1.42
CA MET A 145 -6.84 -15.64 0.78
C MET A 145 -8.35 -15.71 0.49
N ASP A 146 -9.13 -15.00 1.28
CA ASP A 146 -10.56 -14.83 1.02
C ASP A 146 -10.75 -13.65 0.07
N GLY A 147 -11.30 -13.92 -1.11
CA GLY A 147 -11.61 -12.93 -2.13
C GLY A 147 -13.12 -12.81 -2.25
N HIS A 148 -13.65 -11.61 -2.05
CA HIS A 148 -15.05 -11.34 -2.40
C HIS A 148 -15.11 -10.95 -3.88
N GLU A 149 -15.63 -11.85 -4.71
CA GLU A 149 -15.92 -11.53 -6.11
C GLU A 149 -17.19 -10.70 -6.17
N PHE A 150 -17.10 -9.45 -6.65
CA PHE A 150 -18.30 -8.72 -7.05
C PHE A 150 -18.80 -9.31 -8.36
N PHE A 151 -20.03 -9.84 -8.35
CA PHE A 151 -20.66 -10.38 -9.54
C PHE A 151 -20.82 -9.28 -10.60
N PHE A 152 -20.32 -9.53 -11.80
CA PHE A 152 -20.64 -8.73 -12.98
C PHE A 152 -22.10 -9.01 -13.34
N GLN A 153 -22.99 -8.03 -13.18
CA GLN A 153 -24.35 -8.11 -13.71
C GLN A 153 -24.31 -7.69 -15.19
N PRO A 154 -24.58 -8.60 -16.14
CA PRO A 154 -24.63 -8.23 -17.54
C PRO A 154 -25.75 -7.21 -17.77
N THR A 155 -25.55 -6.27 -18.70
CA THR A 155 -26.57 -5.29 -19.09
C THR A 155 -27.89 -5.96 -19.52
N SER A 156 -27.84 -7.21 -19.99
CA SER A 156 -29.02 -8.01 -20.32
C SER A 156 -29.89 -8.42 -19.11
N MET A 157 -29.39 -8.26 -17.88
CA MET A 157 -30.10 -8.50 -16.62
C MET A 157 -30.54 -7.20 -15.94
N LEU A 158 -30.35 -6.04 -16.57
CA LEU A 158 -30.95 -4.78 -16.10
C LEU A 158 -32.39 -4.71 -16.60
N PRO A 159 -33.37 -4.34 -15.76
CA PRO A 159 -34.71 -4.06 -16.24
C PRO A 159 -34.67 -2.91 -17.25
N PRO A 160 -35.49 -2.93 -18.31
CA PRO A 160 -35.58 -1.80 -19.23
C PRO A 160 -35.94 -0.56 -18.43
N VAL A 161 -35.10 0.46 -18.53
CA VAL A 161 -35.38 1.78 -17.98
C VAL A 161 -36.45 2.38 -18.89
N PHE A 162 -37.70 2.42 -18.42
CA PHE A 162 -38.80 3.15 -19.04
C PHE A 162 -38.77 4.61 -18.60
#